data_AF-A0A846PE53-F1
#
_entry.id   AF-A0A846PE53-F1
#
_cell.length_a   1.000
_cell.length_b   1.000
_cell.length_c   1.000
_cell.angle_alpha   90.00
_cell.angle_beta   90.00
_cell.angle_gamma   90.00
#
_symmetry.space_group_name_H-M   'P 1'
#
loop_
_entity.id
_entity.type
_entity.pdbx_description
1 polymer ?
#
loop_
_entity_poly.entity_id
_entity_poly.type
_entity_poly.pdbx_seq_one_letter_code
_entity_poly.pdbx_strand_id
1 'polypeptide(L)'
;MKLVYAVIVVLFAVILTGIILYTRPGSIEAKAAIIDPLSSTQLRENVSRHQNLTFIREAKNLLMKRFSTVDYYSDNATIEQYRRLPTIGYKFIVWRTHTALDEDGFVAIVSSEKYDSRKYAEYSVGQITLCNITNDPNLYFAITPRFIKEIMTGELKDSVVVLMSCNGLNQYYYGTAEALVEKGAKAIISWTGWIDPSDNDNSISFFLDRLINENSTISEAVDRTPAFTYPYGSSVLQYYPANSQVADYHIPDYRQDNISTDTAFISATAVTEKIRWRIST
;
A
#
# COMPACT_ATOMS: atom_id res chain seq x y z
N MET A 1 30.07 -9.78 48.93
CA MET A 1 29.82 -8.65 48.01
C MET A 1 29.98 -9.02 46.53
N LYS A 2 31.08 -9.65 46.09
CA LYS A 2 31.29 -10.03 44.68
C LYS A 2 30.21 -10.99 44.11
N LEU A 3 29.77 -11.97 44.92
CA LEU A 3 28.74 -12.94 44.50
C LEU A 3 27.38 -12.27 44.26
N VAL A 4 26.96 -11.37 45.16
CA VAL A 4 25.69 -10.64 45.05
C VAL A 4 25.67 -9.75 43.81
N TYR A 5 26.78 -9.09 43.50
CA TYR A 5 26.91 -8.26 42.30
C TYR A 5 26.80 -9.10 41.01
N ALA A 6 27.41 -10.28 40.99
CA ALA A 6 27.32 -11.20 39.85
C ALA A 6 25.88 -11.68 39.62
N VAL A 7 25.13 -12.01 40.68
CA VAL A 7 23.72 -12.42 40.56
C VAL A 7 22.83 -11.29 40.01
N ILE A 8 23.05 -10.05 40.47
CA ILE A 8 22.29 -8.89 39.99
C ILE A 8 22.53 -8.63 38.50
N VAL A 9 23.78 -8.70 38.04
CA VAL A 9 24.14 -8.50 36.62
C VAL A 9 23.48 -9.56 35.73
N VAL A 10 23.47 -10.83 36.15
CA VAL A 10 22.84 -11.92 35.40
C VAL A 10 21.32 -11.72 35.32
N LEU A 11 20.67 -11.38 36.43
CA LEU A 11 19.22 -11.09 36.45
C LEU A 11 18.88 -9.92 35.53
N PHE A 12 19.67 -8.84 35.55
CA PHE A 12 19.45 -7.69 34.69
C PHE A 12 19.62 -8.04 33.22
N ALA A 13 20.64 -8.83 32.87
CA ALA A 13 20.84 -9.30 31.50
C ALA A 13 19.70 -10.20 31.01
N VAL A 14 19.17 -11.09 31.86
CA VAL A 14 18.04 -11.96 31.52
C VAL A 14 16.76 -11.16 31.34
N ILE A 15 16.48 -10.20 32.23
CA ILE A 15 15.32 -9.31 32.13
C ILE A 15 15.42 -8.45 30.88
N LEU A 16 16.58 -7.84 30.61
CA LEU A 16 16.81 -7.02 29.42
C LEU A 16 16.67 -7.85 28.15
N THR A 17 17.20 -9.07 28.12
CA THR A 17 17.04 -10.00 26.99
C THR A 17 15.58 -10.41 26.81
N GLY A 18 14.87 -10.68 27.91
CA GLY A 18 13.44 -10.99 27.92
C GLY A 18 12.60 -9.83 27.39
N ILE A 19 12.91 -8.60 27.79
CA ILE A 19 12.28 -7.38 27.27
C ILE A 19 12.57 -7.24 25.78
N ILE A 20 13.83 -7.36 25.33
CA ILE A 20 14.21 -7.28 23.92
C ILE A 20 13.47 -8.32 23.07
N LEU A 21 13.37 -9.57 23.54
CA LEU A 21 12.65 -10.64 22.85
C LEU A 21 11.13 -10.43 22.88
N TYR A 22 10.58 -9.89 23.96
CA TYR A 22 9.16 -9.56 24.09
C TYR A 22 8.76 -8.34 23.25
N THR A 23 9.65 -7.35 23.12
CA THR A 23 9.43 -6.15 22.30
C THR A 23 9.87 -6.33 20.86
N ARG A 24 10.47 -7.47 20.48
CA ARG A 24 10.69 -7.78 19.07
C ARG A 24 9.32 -7.88 18.43
N PRO A 25 8.95 -6.96 17.52
CA PRO A 25 7.76 -7.17 16.73
C PRO A 25 7.96 -8.53 16.05
N GLY A 26 7.00 -9.45 16.21
CA GLY A 26 6.97 -10.63 15.35
C GLY A 26 7.12 -10.13 13.92
N SER A 27 8.05 -10.70 13.15
CA SER A 27 8.33 -10.26 11.79
C SER A 27 7.03 -10.38 10.98
N ILE A 28 6.28 -9.29 10.91
CA ILE A 28 5.16 -9.17 9.99
C ILE A 28 5.84 -9.19 8.63
N GLU A 29 5.73 -10.32 7.95
CA GLU A 29 6.18 -10.48 6.58
C GLU A 29 5.70 -9.26 5.79
N ALA A 30 6.63 -8.47 5.26
CA ALA A 30 6.28 -7.29 4.47
C ALA A 30 5.67 -7.75 3.15
N LYS A 31 4.41 -7.37 2.92
CA LYS A 31 3.62 -7.77 1.74
C LYS A 31 3.44 -6.60 0.79
N ALA A 32 3.12 -6.90 -0.46
CA ALA A 32 2.55 -5.93 -1.38
C ALA A 32 1.15 -6.36 -1.84
N ALA A 33 0.39 -5.41 -2.39
CA ALA A 33 -0.93 -5.67 -2.94
C ALA A 33 -1.16 -4.96 -4.27
N ILE A 34 -1.95 -5.59 -5.13
CA ILE A 34 -2.62 -4.97 -6.27
C ILE A 34 -4.11 -4.97 -5.96
N ILE A 35 -4.69 -3.78 -5.79
CA ILE A 35 -6.10 -3.56 -5.52
C ILE A 35 -6.72 -3.00 -6.80
N ASP A 36 -7.50 -3.80 -7.51
CA ASP A 36 -7.96 -3.55 -8.87
C ASP A 36 -9.50 -3.69 -9.02
N PRO A 37 -10.28 -2.79 -8.38
CA PRO A 37 -11.70 -2.68 -8.67
C PRO A 37 -11.98 -2.34 -10.14
N LEU A 38 -11.05 -1.72 -10.88
CA LEU A 38 -11.21 -1.38 -12.30
C LEU A 38 -11.36 -2.63 -13.21
N SER A 39 -10.81 -3.77 -12.80
CA SER A 39 -11.03 -5.07 -13.46
C SER A 39 -12.29 -5.82 -13.00
N SER A 40 -13.02 -5.31 -12.00
CA SER A 40 -14.10 -6.04 -11.33
C SER A 40 -15.22 -6.45 -12.29
N THR A 41 -15.74 -7.66 -12.11
CA THR A 41 -16.93 -8.17 -12.78
C THR A 41 -18.21 -7.43 -12.38
N GLN A 42 -18.18 -6.66 -11.28
CA GLN A 42 -19.28 -5.81 -10.84
C GLN A 42 -19.41 -4.54 -11.69
N LEU A 43 -18.34 -4.12 -12.35
CA LEU A 43 -18.36 -3.01 -13.32
C LEU A 43 -18.99 -3.45 -14.64
N ARG A 44 -19.62 -2.50 -15.34
CA ARG A 44 -20.21 -2.75 -16.66
C ARG A 44 -19.12 -3.00 -17.70
N GLU A 45 -19.17 -4.18 -18.30
CA GLU A 45 -18.30 -4.60 -19.39
C GLU A 45 -18.36 -3.59 -20.56
N ASN A 46 -17.18 -3.26 -21.12
CA ASN A 46 -16.98 -2.31 -22.23
C ASN A 46 -17.49 -0.88 -21.97
N VAL A 47 -17.69 -0.51 -20.70
CA VAL A 47 -18.15 0.83 -20.31
C VAL A 47 -17.27 1.38 -19.19
N SER A 48 -17.40 0.81 -17.99
CA SER A 48 -16.63 1.20 -16.82
C SER A 48 -15.54 0.19 -16.49
N ARG A 49 -15.72 -1.07 -16.87
CA ARG A 49 -14.71 -2.11 -16.64
C ARG A 49 -13.56 -1.97 -17.62
N HIS A 50 -12.33 -1.97 -17.11
CA HIS A 50 -11.12 -2.06 -17.92
C HIS A 50 -10.21 -3.16 -17.38
N GLN A 51 -10.24 -4.32 -18.05
CA GLN A 51 -9.36 -5.44 -17.70
C GLN A 51 -8.04 -5.35 -18.45
N ASN A 52 -6.93 -5.56 -17.74
CA ASN A 52 -5.61 -5.62 -18.36
C ASN A 52 -4.75 -6.70 -17.70
N LEU A 53 -4.87 -7.94 -18.18
CA LEU A 53 -4.13 -9.08 -17.64
C LEU A 53 -2.61 -8.96 -17.86
N THR A 54 -2.18 -8.22 -18.88
CA THR A 54 -0.76 -7.96 -19.14
C THR A 54 -0.17 -7.10 -18.03
N PHE A 55 -0.80 -5.95 -17.75
CA PHE A 55 -0.42 -5.08 -16.64
C PHE A 55 -0.42 -5.83 -15.30
N ILE A 56 -1.51 -6.54 -14.98
CA ILE A 56 -1.64 -7.26 -13.71
C ILE A 56 -0.50 -8.26 -13.52
N ARG A 57 -0.16 -9.03 -14.57
CA ARG A 57 0.92 -10.01 -14.52
C ARG A 57 2.28 -9.34 -14.38
N GLU A 58 2.52 -8.27 -15.13
CA GLU A 58 3.78 -7.53 -15.10
C GLU A 58 4.01 -6.86 -13.74
N ALA A 59 3.03 -6.11 -13.24
CA ALA A 59 3.08 -5.48 -11.93
C ALA A 59 3.31 -6.51 -10.82
N LYS A 60 2.61 -7.65 -10.87
CA LYS A 60 2.82 -8.74 -9.90
C LYS A 60 4.24 -9.29 -9.98
N ASN A 61 4.75 -9.57 -11.18
CA ASN A 61 6.11 -10.09 -11.37
C ASN A 61 7.18 -9.11 -10.88
N LEU A 62 7.00 -7.81 -11.12
CA LEU A 62 7.89 -6.77 -10.64
C LEU A 62 7.86 -6.72 -9.10
N LEU A 63 6.69 -6.63 -8.47
CA LEU A 63 6.58 -6.60 -7.01
C LEU A 63 7.18 -7.85 -6.35
N MET A 64 7.00 -9.04 -6.93
CA MET A 64 7.61 -10.29 -6.43
C MET A 64 9.16 -10.28 -6.44
N LYS A 65 9.81 -9.31 -7.09
CA LYS A 65 11.27 -9.10 -7.00
C LYS A 65 11.72 -8.50 -5.67
N ARG A 66 10.80 -7.93 -4.87
CA ARG A 66 11.11 -7.30 -3.56
C ARG A 66 10.24 -7.82 -2.42
N PHE A 67 9.11 -8.45 -2.74
CA PHE A 67 8.16 -8.98 -1.77
C PHE A 67 8.01 -10.49 -1.94
N SER A 68 7.89 -11.23 -0.84
CA SER A 68 7.59 -12.67 -0.86
C SER A 68 6.12 -12.96 -1.16
N THR A 69 5.25 -12.02 -0.81
CA THR A 69 3.80 -12.12 -1.00
C THR A 69 3.27 -10.88 -1.72
N VAL A 70 2.51 -11.10 -2.80
CA VAL A 70 1.76 -10.07 -3.53
C VAL A 70 0.30 -10.52 -3.65
N ASP A 71 -0.56 -9.89 -2.86
CA ASP A 71 -2.00 -10.16 -2.87
C ASP A 71 -2.69 -9.41 -4.01
N TYR A 72 -3.80 -9.97 -4.51
CA TYR A 72 -4.60 -9.37 -5.57
C TYR A 72 -6.06 -9.31 -5.16
N TYR A 73 -6.65 -8.12 -5.29
CA TYR A 73 -8.06 -7.85 -5.01
C TYR A 73 -8.72 -7.28 -6.25
N SER A 74 -9.93 -7.76 -6.59
CA SER A 74 -10.74 -7.16 -7.65
C SER A 74 -12.20 -7.10 -7.21
N ASP A 75 -13.00 -8.14 -7.43
CA ASP A 75 -14.39 -8.18 -6.96
C ASP A 75 -14.52 -8.04 -5.44
N ASN A 76 -13.48 -8.43 -4.71
CA ASN A 76 -13.36 -8.31 -3.26
C ASN A 76 -12.68 -7.00 -2.80
N ALA A 77 -12.49 -6.00 -3.67
CA ALA A 77 -12.06 -4.64 -3.32
C ALA A 77 -13.25 -3.81 -2.80
N THR A 78 -13.85 -4.31 -1.70
CA THR A 78 -15.07 -3.78 -1.09
C THR A 78 -14.79 -2.70 -0.05
N ILE A 79 -15.82 -1.99 0.41
CA ILE A 79 -15.73 -1.04 1.53
C ILE A 79 -15.18 -1.73 2.78
N GLU A 80 -15.64 -2.94 3.09
CA GLU A 80 -15.11 -3.70 4.24
C GLU A 80 -13.65 -4.14 4.06
N GLN A 81 -13.23 -4.44 2.83
CA GLN A 81 -11.82 -4.71 2.55
C GLN A 81 -10.98 -3.44 2.73
N TYR A 82 -11.46 -2.28 2.27
CA TYR A 82 -10.81 -0.98 2.49
C TYR A 82 -10.74 -0.61 3.97
N ARG A 83 -11.81 -0.86 4.75
CA ARG A 83 -11.83 -0.61 6.21
C ARG A 83 -10.68 -1.33 6.91
N ARG A 84 -10.38 -2.57 6.50
CA ARG A 84 -9.38 -3.42 7.12
C ARG A 84 -8.00 -3.33 6.47
N LEU A 85 -7.88 -2.62 5.34
CA LEU A 85 -6.65 -2.57 4.55
C LEU A 85 -5.38 -2.25 5.38
N PRO A 86 -5.37 -1.25 6.29
CA PRO A 86 -4.17 -0.94 7.05
C PRO A 86 -3.78 -2.03 8.06
N THR A 87 -4.72 -2.87 8.50
CA THR A 87 -4.43 -3.98 9.43
C THR A 87 -3.57 -5.07 8.81
N ILE A 88 -3.49 -5.13 7.48
CA ILE A 88 -2.79 -6.20 6.75
C ILE A 88 -1.27 -5.97 6.75
N GLY A 89 -0.83 -4.71 6.85
CA GLY A 89 0.59 -4.37 6.91
C GLY A 89 1.31 -4.45 5.56
N TYR A 90 0.61 -4.12 4.47
CA TYR A 90 1.29 -3.92 3.17
C TYR A 90 2.36 -2.82 3.29
N LYS A 91 3.44 -2.97 2.54
CA LYS A 91 4.49 -1.96 2.38
C LYS A 91 4.45 -1.30 1.01
N PHE A 92 3.78 -1.93 0.06
CA PHE A 92 3.56 -1.40 -1.27
C PHE A 92 2.16 -1.75 -1.76
N ILE A 93 1.40 -0.77 -2.22
CA ILE A 93 0.04 -0.94 -2.75
C ILE A 93 -0.03 -0.30 -4.13
N VAL A 94 -0.40 -1.08 -5.14
CA VAL A 94 -0.85 -0.57 -6.44
C VAL A 94 -2.38 -0.54 -6.40
N TRP A 95 -2.98 0.65 -6.43
CA TRP A 95 -4.41 0.84 -6.32
C TRP A 95 -5.00 1.35 -7.63
N ARG A 96 -5.53 0.41 -8.41
CA ARG A 96 -6.04 0.59 -9.78
C ARG A 96 -7.56 0.74 -9.78
N THR A 97 -8.04 1.97 -9.89
CA THR A 97 -9.45 2.28 -9.64
C THR A 97 -9.95 3.51 -10.41
N HIS A 98 -11.27 3.60 -10.55
CA HIS A 98 -11.93 4.86 -10.86
C HIS A 98 -11.88 5.79 -9.67
N THR A 99 -11.93 7.08 -9.95
CA THR A 99 -12.12 8.11 -8.91
C THR A 99 -13.14 9.14 -9.34
N ALA A 100 -13.79 9.74 -8.34
CA ALA A 100 -14.70 10.87 -8.53
C ALA A 100 -14.07 12.11 -7.92
N LEU A 101 -14.14 13.24 -8.62
CA LEU A 101 -13.76 14.53 -8.07
C LEU A 101 -14.87 15.02 -7.15
N ASP A 102 -14.49 15.49 -5.97
CA ASP A 102 -15.42 16.06 -5.00
C ASP A 102 -15.16 17.55 -4.81
N GLU A 103 -16.21 18.33 -4.60
CA GLU A 103 -16.13 19.79 -4.44
C GLU A 103 -15.37 20.20 -3.18
N ASP A 104 -15.29 19.31 -2.18
CA ASP A 104 -14.52 19.49 -0.95
C ASP A 104 -13.00 19.30 -1.15
N GLY A 105 -12.53 19.19 -2.39
CA GLY A 105 -11.10 19.21 -2.71
C GLY A 105 -10.40 17.87 -2.49
N PHE A 106 -11.05 16.77 -2.86
CA PHE A 106 -10.46 15.43 -2.83
C PHE A 106 -10.92 14.55 -4.00
N VAL A 107 -10.26 13.41 -4.17
CA VAL A 107 -10.72 12.34 -5.08
C VAL A 107 -11.29 11.17 -4.28
N ALA A 108 -12.55 10.81 -4.50
CA ALA A 108 -13.15 9.64 -3.87
C ALA A 108 -12.65 8.35 -4.55
N ILE A 109 -12.20 7.38 -3.78
CA ILE A 109 -11.64 6.11 -4.31
C ILE A 109 -12.77 5.10 -4.46
N VAL A 110 -13.06 4.69 -5.70
CA VAL A 110 -14.18 3.79 -6.01
C VAL A 110 -13.84 2.35 -5.61
N SER A 111 -14.83 1.65 -5.05
CA SER A 111 -14.78 0.22 -4.70
C SER A 111 -15.36 -0.65 -5.83
N SER A 112 -15.25 -1.97 -5.69
CA SER A 112 -15.96 -2.92 -6.57
C SER A 112 -17.46 -3.06 -6.24
N GLU A 113 -17.97 -2.39 -5.19
CA GLU A 113 -19.34 -2.59 -4.73
C GLU A 113 -20.33 -1.62 -5.39
N LYS A 114 -21.36 -2.19 -6.02
CA LYS A 114 -22.56 -1.43 -6.42
C LYS A 114 -23.26 -0.88 -5.20
N TYR A 115 -23.86 0.29 -5.36
CA TYR A 115 -24.70 0.90 -4.36
C TYR A 115 -25.89 0.01 -3.99
N ASP A 116 -26.10 -0.16 -2.69
CA ASP A 116 -27.33 -0.70 -2.11
C ASP A 116 -27.71 0.20 -0.93
N SER A 117 -28.89 0.81 -0.98
CA SER A 117 -29.36 1.77 0.04
C SER A 117 -29.49 1.17 1.45
N ARG A 118 -29.45 -0.16 1.57
CA ARG A 118 -29.52 -0.89 2.85
C ARG A 118 -28.13 -1.17 3.42
N LYS A 119 -27.05 -0.87 2.69
CA LYS A 119 -25.66 -1.08 3.10
C LYS A 119 -25.02 0.23 3.52
N TYR A 120 -24.23 0.15 4.60
CA TYR A 120 -23.36 1.19 5.14
C TYR A 120 -24.08 2.48 5.59
N ALA A 121 -24.29 2.61 6.91
CA ALA A 121 -24.81 3.84 7.51
C ALA A 121 -23.82 5.02 7.38
N GLU A 122 -22.54 4.73 7.15
CA GLU A 122 -21.44 5.66 6.90
C GLU A 122 -21.71 6.62 5.72
N TYR A 123 -22.58 6.22 4.79
CA TYR A 123 -23.03 7.07 3.70
C TYR A 123 -23.73 8.34 4.22
N SER A 124 -24.59 8.21 5.25
CA SER A 124 -25.40 9.32 5.77
C SER A 124 -24.58 10.40 6.49
N VAL A 125 -23.31 10.13 6.80
CA VAL A 125 -22.40 11.07 7.49
C VAL A 125 -21.19 11.47 6.64
N GLY A 126 -21.15 11.12 5.35
CA GLY A 126 -20.14 11.58 4.39
C GLY A 126 -18.78 10.86 4.47
N GLN A 127 -18.72 9.70 5.13
CA GLN A 127 -17.52 8.87 5.14
C GLN A 127 -17.43 8.04 3.84
N ILE A 128 -18.58 7.60 3.32
CA ILE A 128 -18.69 6.96 2.01
C ILE A 128 -19.50 7.88 1.10
N THR A 129 -19.16 7.93 -0.18
CA THR A 129 -19.94 8.62 -1.21
C THR A 129 -20.30 7.68 -2.35
N LEU A 130 -21.10 8.15 -3.30
CA LEU A 130 -21.45 7.41 -4.51
C LEU A 130 -20.71 8.00 -5.70
N CYS A 131 -20.07 7.13 -6.47
CA CYS A 131 -19.51 7.47 -7.75
C CYS A 131 -20.46 7.06 -8.86
N ASN A 132 -20.73 8.01 -9.76
CA ASN A 132 -21.32 7.75 -11.05
C ASN A 132 -20.20 7.67 -12.09
N ILE A 133 -19.84 6.46 -12.49
CA ILE A 133 -18.81 6.25 -13.50
C ILE A 133 -19.42 6.60 -14.86
N THR A 134 -18.73 7.41 -15.65
CA THR A 134 -19.21 7.89 -16.95
C THR A 134 -19.76 6.74 -17.80
N ASN A 135 -21.01 6.91 -18.26
CA ASN A 135 -21.78 5.96 -19.08
C ASN A 135 -22.17 4.64 -18.40
N ASP A 136 -21.80 4.39 -17.15
CA ASP A 136 -22.33 3.26 -16.38
C ASP A 136 -23.70 3.63 -15.79
N PRO A 137 -24.75 2.81 -15.97
CA PRO A 137 -26.05 3.08 -15.35
C PRO A 137 -26.07 2.82 -13.84
N ASN A 138 -25.04 2.18 -13.27
CA ASN A 138 -24.98 1.84 -11.85
C ASN A 138 -24.17 2.88 -11.07
N LEU A 139 -24.57 3.09 -9.81
CA LEU A 139 -23.77 3.81 -8.83
C LEU A 139 -22.90 2.82 -8.04
N TYR A 140 -21.70 3.26 -7.67
CA TYR A 140 -20.74 2.47 -6.91
C TYR A 140 -20.34 3.21 -5.63
N PHE A 141 -20.09 2.45 -4.56
CA PHE A 141 -19.58 3.03 -3.33
C PHE A 141 -18.12 3.48 -3.52
N ALA A 142 -17.78 4.63 -2.96
CA ALA A 142 -16.44 5.18 -2.94
C ALA A 142 -16.08 5.72 -1.55
N ILE A 143 -14.81 5.59 -1.15
CA ILE A 143 -14.33 6.09 0.15
C ILE A 143 -13.83 7.52 0.05
N THR A 144 -14.09 8.32 1.09
CA THR A 144 -13.63 9.71 1.21
C THR A 144 -12.42 9.83 2.13
N PRO A 145 -11.74 10.98 2.19
CA PRO A 145 -10.75 11.28 3.22
C PRO A 145 -11.23 10.99 4.65
N ARG A 146 -12.51 11.24 4.95
CA ARG A 146 -13.08 10.96 6.28
C ARG A 146 -13.13 9.47 6.57
N PHE A 147 -13.45 8.61 5.60
CA PHE A 147 -13.35 7.17 5.80
C PHE A 147 -11.91 6.72 6.08
N ILE A 148 -10.95 7.29 5.36
CA ILE A 148 -9.53 6.97 5.58
C ILE A 148 -9.10 7.37 6.99
N LYS A 149 -9.48 8.57 7.46
CA LYS A 149 -9.10 9.05 8.79
C LYS A 149 -9.86 8.31 9.90
N GLU A 150 -11.18 8.22 9.81
CA GLU A 150 -12.08 7.84 10.91
C GLU A 150 -12.45 6.35 10.91
N ILE A 151 -12.53 5.70 9.75
CA ILE A 151 -13.15 4.36 9.60
C ILE A 151 -12.14 3.25 9.34
N MET A 152 -11.13 3.51 8.52
CA MET A 152 -10.04 2.54 8.31
C MET A 152 -9.39 2.18 9.65
N THR A 153 -9.23 0.89 9.91
CA THR A 153 -8.68 0.38 11.17
C THR A 153 -7.17 0.18 11.04
N GLY A 154 -6.41 0.72 11.98
CA GLY A 154 -4.95 0.65 11.99
C GLY A 154 -4.27 1.75 11.17
N GLU A 155 -3.00 1.54 10.84
CA GLU A 155 -2.15 2.47 10.10
C GLU A 155 -1.51 1.79 8.90
N LEU A 156 -1.23 2.57 7.86
CA LEU A 156 -0.55 2.10 6.64
C LEU A 156 0.95 1.85 6.87
N LYS A 157 1.50 2.18 8.05
CA LYS A 157 2.84 1.80 8.55
C LYS A 157 3.93 1.92 7.49
N ASP A 158 4.14 3.12 6.98
CA ASP A 158 5.14 3.45 5.97
C ASP A 158 4.89 2.82 4.58
N SER A 159 3.63 2.50 4.24
CA SER A 159 3.27 2.02 2.90
C SER A 159 3.61 3.04 1.82
N VAL A 160 4.13 2.57 0.69
CA VAL A 160 4.10 3.32 -0.58
C VAL A 160 2.81 2.95 -1.31
N VAL A 161 2.01 3.93 -1.68
CA VAL A 161 0.73 3.74 -2.39
C VAL A 161 0.82 4.38 -3.76
N VAL A 162 0.77 3.57 -4.80
CA VAL A 162 0.59 4.01 -6.19
C VAL A 162 -0.92 4.06 -6.45
N LEU A 163 -1.52 5.22 -6.24
CA LEU A 163 -2.93 5.47 -6.53
C LEU A 163 -3.06 5.79 -8.02
N MET A 164 -3.48 4.82 -8.82
CA MET A 164 -3.63 4.96 -10.27
C MET A 164 -4.93 5.70 -10.62
N SER A 165 -5.07 6.93 -10.13
CA SER A 165 -6.25 7.79 -10.23
C SER A 165 -6.00 8.96 -11.16
N CYS A 166 -7.04 9.38 -11.89
CA CYS A 166 -7.07 10.74 -12.44
C CYS A 166 -7.03 11.76 -11.30
N ASN A 167 -6.27 12.84 -11.44
CA ASN A 167 -6.22 13.96 -10.49
C ASN A 167 -5.86 13.61 -9.03
N GLY A 168 -5.33 12.42 -8.74
CA GLY A 168 -5.05 12.01 -7.36
C GLY A 168 -3.97 12.83 -6.65
N LEU A 169 -3.16 13.58 -7.40
CA LEU A 169 -2.23 14.61 -6.90
C LEU A 169 -2.42 15.95 -7.64
N ASN A 170 -3.63 16.24 -8.12
CA ASN A 170 -3.97 17.57 -8.59
C ASN A 170 -4.10 18.51 -7.40
N GLN A 171 -3.46 19.69 -7.43
CA GLN A 171 -3.43 20.67 -6.31
C GLN A 171 -4.79 21.05 -5.72
N TYR A 172 -5.87 20.92 -6.50
CA TYR A 172 -7.23 21.21 -6.03
C TYR A 172 -7.90 20.01 -5.34
N TYR A 173 -7.32 18.81 -5.40
CA TYR A 173 -7.90 17.55 -4.94
C TYR A 173 -6.98 16.74 -3.99
N TYR A 174 -6.09 17.40 -3.24
CA TYR A 174 -5.07 16.75 -2.40
C TYR A 174 -5.63 15.98 -1.19
N GLY A 175 -6.87 16.23 -0.77
CA GLY A 175 -7.39 15.75 0.51
C GLY A 175 -7.29 14.23 0.73
N THR A 176 -7.34 13.44 -0.35
CA THR A 176 -7.17 11.98 -0.27
C THR A 176 -5.72 11.58 -0.04
N ALA A 177 -4.76 12.23 -0.70
CA ALA A 177 -3.35 11.97 -0.49
C ALA A 177 -2.92 12.37 0.94
N GLU A 178 -3.40 13.52 1.42
CA GLU A 178 -3.18 13.97 2.80
C GLU A 178 -3.74 12.96 3.81
N ALA A 179 -4.99 12.50 3.60
CA ALA A 179 -5.60 11.52 4.49
C ALA A 179 -4.84 10.19 4.52
N LEU A 180 -4.31 9.70 3.39
CA LEU A 180 -3.51 8.48 3.36
C LEU A 180 -2.18 8.65 4.08
N VAL A 181 -1.50 9.80 3.93
CA VAL A 181 -0.27 10.11 4.67
C VAL A 181 -0.53 10.25 6.17
N GLU A 182 -1.58 10.96 6.56
CA GLU A 182 -2.04 11.02 7.96
C GLU A 182 -2.37 9.63 8.52
N LYS A 183 -2.86 8.71 7.66
CA LYS A 183 -3.08 7.30 8.02
C LYS A 183 -1.80 6.46 8.10
N GLY A 184 -0.63 7.08 7.90
CA GLY A 184 0.68 6.45 8.04
C GLY A 184 1.27 5.93 6.72
N ALA A 185 0.78 6.34 5.56
CA ALA A 185 1.48 6.07 4.30
C ALA A 185 2.78 6.89 4.24
N LYS A 186 3.86 6.29 3.73
CA LYS A 186 5.12 6.99 3.49
C LYS A 186 5.02 7.90 2.28
N ALA A 187 4.43 7.40 1.20
CA ALA A 187 4.38 8.08 -0.07
C ALA A 187 3.10 7.72 -0.83
N ILE A 188 2.48 8.71 -1.43
CA ILE A 188 1.39 8.58 -2.39
C ILE A 188 1.94 8.98 -3.75
N ILE A 189 1.81 8.12 -4.75
CA ILE A 189 2.17 8.38 -6.13
C ILE A 189 0.89 8.38 -6.96
N SER A 190 0.62 9.45 -7.69
CA SER A 190 -0.58 9.58 -8.53
C SER A 190 -0.42 10.62 -9.63
N TRP A 191 -1.43 10.71 -10.49
CA TRP A 191 -1.47 11.67 -11.58
C TRP A 191 -2.02 13.02 -11.14
N THR A 192 -1.47 14.08 -11.73
CA THR A 192 -1.92 15.47 -11.53
C THR A 192 -3.14 15.84 -12.37
N GLY A 193 -3.49 15.02 -13.37
CA GLY A 193 -4.56 15.31 -14.30
C GLY A 193 -5.30 14.06 -14.78
N TRP A 194 -6.03 14.20 -15.87
CA TRP A 194 -6.70 13.10 -16.57
C TRP A 194 -5.68 12.14 -17.17
N ILE A 195 -6.00 10.84 -17.18
CA ILE A 195 -5.17 9.80 -17.81
C ILE A 195 -6.10 8.74 -18.40
N ASP A 196 -5.83 8.29 -19.64
CA ASP A 196 -6.54 7.14 -20.20
C ASP A 196 -6.15 5.87 -19.44
N PRO A 197 -7.07 4.92 -19.18
CA PRO A 197 -6.74 3.69 -18.49
C PRO A 197 -5.57 2.90 -19.11
N SER A 198 -5.43 2.90 -20.44
CA SER A 198 -4.36 2.18 -21.14
C SER A 198 -3.01 2.88 -20.96
N ASP A 199 -3.01 4.21 -21.07
CA ASP A 199 -1.82 5.04 -20.83
C ASP A 199 -1.36 4.93 -19.37
N ASN A 200 -2.31 4.91 -18.44
CA ASN A 200 -2.06 4.71 -17.01
C ASN A 200 -1.40 3.35 -16.75
N ASP A 201 -1.97 2.25 -17.27
CA ASP A 201 -1.40 0.91 -17.10
C ASP A 201 0.02 0.81 -17.67
N ASN A 202 0.25 1.32 -18.90
CA ASN A 202 1.56 1.30 -19.54
C ASN A 202 2.60 2.13 -18.76
N SER A 203 2.23 3.33 -18.33
CA SER A 203 3.14 4.19 -17.58
C SER A 203 3.44 3.68 -16.18
N ILE A 204 2.47 3.05 -15.51
CA ILE A 204 2.72 2.45 -14.19
C ILE A 204 3.55 1.16 -14.32
N SER A 205 3.41 0.37 -15.39
CA SER A 205 4.37 -0.72 -15.69
C SER A 205 5.80 -0.17 -15.83
N PHE A 206 5.99 0.89 -16.61
CA PHE A 206 7.31 1.53 -16.78
C PHE A 206 7.86 2.09 -15.46
N PHE A 207 7.01 2.78 -14.69
CA PHE A 207 7.36 3.30 -13.36
C PHE A 207 7.79 2.19 -12.41
N LEU A 208 7.03 1.08 -12.35
CA LEU A 208 7.35 -0.06 -11.48
C LEU A 208 8.64 -0.75 -11.91
N ASP A 209 8.94 -0.85 -13.20
CA ASP A 209 10.21 -1.42 -13.66
C ASP A 209 11.40 -0.57 -13.18
N ARG A 210 11.34 0.76 -13.35
CA ARG A 210 12.36 1.66 -12.80
C ARG A 210 12.50 1.54 -11.28
N LEU A 211 11.39 1.71 -10.57
CA LEU A 211 11.40 1.75 -9.11
C LEU A 211 11.85 0.41 -8.49
N ILE A 212 11.36 -0.71 -9.01
CA ILE A 212 11.51 -2.02 -8.39
C ILE A 212 12.68 -2.81 -8.98
N ASN A 213 12.74 -2.91 -10.30
CA ASN A 213 13.73 -3.73 -11.00
C ASN A 213 15.07 -2.99 -11.14
N GLU A 214 15.07 -1.73 -11.57
CA GLU A 214 16.30 -0.93 -11.66
C GLU A 214 16.73 -0.35 -10.31
N ASN A 215 15.89 -0.48 -9.27
CA ASN A 215 16.17 0.04 -7.92
C ASN A 215 16.37 1.57 -7.90
N SER A 216 15.66 2.31 -8.75
CA SER A 216 15.66 3.78 -8.70
C SER A 216 15.02 4.32 -7.42
N THR A 217 15.27 5.58 -7.10
CA THR A 217 14.49 6.29 -6.08
C THR A 217 13.06 6.57 -6.59
N ILE A 218 12.14 6.94 -5.69
CA ILE A 218 10.79 7.40 -6.10
C ILE A 218 10.90 8.59 -7.07
N SER A 219 11.73 9.59 -6.79
CA SER A 219 11.84 10.76 -7.66
C SER A 219 12.37 10.40 -9.04
N GLU A 220 13.43 9.58 -9.13
CA GLU A 220 14.00 9.15 -10.41
C GLU A 220 12.99 8.37 -11.26
N ALA A 221 12.22 7.48 -10.64
CA ALA A 221 11.20 6.69 -11.34
C ALA A 221 10.03 7.57 -11.81
N VAL A 222 9.59 8.53 -10.99
CA VAL A 222 8.56 9.50 -11.35
C VAL A 222 9.03 10.40 -12.49
N ASP A 223 10.21 11.01 -12.39
CA ASP A 223 10.73 11.97 -13.37
C ASP A 223 10.95 11.35 -14.76
N ARG A 224 11.21 10.03 -14.81
CA ARG A 224 11.36 9.29 -16.07
C ARG A 224 10.04 8.84 -16.68
N THR A 225 8.95 8.85 -15.91
CA THR A 225 7.64 8.42 -16.39
C THR A 225 7.06 9.48 -17.33
N PRO A 226 6.63 9.13 -18.56
CA PRO A 226 6.15 10.10 -19.53
C PRO A 226 4.95 10.90 -19.04
N ALA A 227 4.95 12.19 -19.40
CA ALA A 227 3.79 13.08 -19.28
C ALA A 227 2.79 12.85 -20.42
N PHE A 228 1.52 13.08 -20.15
CA PHE A 228 0.46 13.06 -21.15
C PHE A 228 -0.17 14.44 -21.30
N THR A 229 -0.70 14.71 -22.49
CA THR A 229 -1.49 15.91 -22.77
C THR A 229 -2.80 15.49 -23.39
N TYR A 230 -3.89 15.82 -22.71
CA TYR A 230 -5.26 15.60 -23.18
C TYR A 230 -5.94 16.97 -23.41
N PRO A 231 -7.12 17.02 -24.06
CA PRO A 231 -7.85 18.28 -24.24
C PRO A 231 -8.12 19.07 -22.95
N TYR A 232 -8.12 18.38 -21.81
CA TYR A 232 -8.40 18.96 -20.49
C TYR A 232 -7.14 19.36 -19.70
N GLY A 233 -5.95 19.25 -20.30
CA GLY A 233 -4.68 19.66 -19.70
C GLY A 233 -3.60 18.59 -19.73
N SER A 234 -2.45 18.92 -19.16
CA SER A 234 -1.34 17.98 -18.97
C SER A 234 -1.56 17.12 -17.73
N SER A 235 -1.09 15.89 -17.78
CA SER A 235 -1.08 14.95 -16.67
C SER A 235 0.32 14.38 -16.52
N VAL A 236 0.92 14.64 -15.36
CA VAL A 236 2.23 14.14 -14.96
C VAL A 236 2.08 13.31 -13.69
N LEU A 237 2.89 12.25 -13.59
CA LEU A 237 3.00 11.48 -12.36
C LEU A 237 3.77 12.32 -11.32
N GLN A 238 3.33 12.30 -10.07
CA GLN A 238 3.98 12.98 -8.95
C GLN A 238 3.97 12.09 -7.71
N TYR A 239 4.66 12.53 -6.66
CA TYR A 239 4.63 11.92 -5.34
C TYR A 239 4.33 12.95 -4.24
N TYR A 240 3.71 12.48 -3.16
CA TYR A 240 3.39 13.25 -1.97
C TYR A 240 3.73 12.43 -0.70
N PRO A 241 4.30 13.06 0.35
CA PRO A 241 4.75 14.45 0.41
C PRO A 241 5.97 14.73 -0.46
N ALA A 242 6.05 15.93 -1.03
CA ALA A 242 7.17 16.36 -1.86
C ALA A 242 8.37 16.79 -0.99
N ASN A 243 9.07 15.83 -0.41
CA ASN A 243 10.26 16.06 0.41
C ASN A 243 11.38 15.04 0.08
N SER A 244 12.60 15.29 0.55
CA SER A 244 13.77 14.44 0.25
C SER A 244 13.64 13.02 0.81
N GLN A 245 12.97 12.83 1.94
CA GLN A 245 12.79 11.49 2.51
C GLN A 245 11.96 10.58 1.60
N VAL A 246 10.97 11.13 0.91
CA VAL A 246 10.20 10.40 -0.10
C VAL A 246 10.96 10.35 -1.42
N ALA A 247 11.53 11.47 -1.87
CA ALA A 247 12.23 11.57 -3.14
C ALA A 247 13.36 10.54 -3.25
N ASP A 248 14.19 10.42 -2.22
CA ASP A 248 15.37 9.55 -2.16
C ASP A 248 15.03 8.11 -1.73
N TYR A 249 13.75 7.79 -1.53
CA TYR A 249 13.35 6.47 -1.05
C TYR A 249 13.47 5.41 -2.14
N HIS A 250 14.19 4.34 -1.83
CA HIS A 250 14.19 3.09 -2.60
C HIS A 250 13.29 2.07 -1.93
N ILE A 251 12.67 1.18 -2.71
CA ILE A 251 11.91 0.05 -2.16
C ILE A 251 12.90 -1.03 -1.67
N PRO A 252 12.94 -1.35 -0.36
CA PRO A 252 13.82 -2.40 0.15
C PRO A 252 13.53 -3.78 -0.45
N ASP A 253 14.52 -4.66 -0.46
CA ASP A 253 14.30 -6.09 -0.74
C ASP A 253 13.79 -6.81 0.51
N TYR A 254 12.49 -6.73 0.74
CA TYR A 254 11.81 -7.33 1.88
C TYR A 254 11.83 -8.87 1.90
N ARG A 255 12.31 -9.53 0.84
CA ARG A 255 12.52 -10.99 0.85
C ARG A 255 13.67 -11.39 1.76
N GLN A 256 14.66 -10.51 1.93
CA GLN A 256 15.87 -10.81 2.72
C GLN A 256 15.63 -10.66 4.22
N ASP A 257 14.70 -9.79 4.62
CA ASP A 257 14.31 -9.61 6.01
C ASP A 257 13.80 -10.92 6.63
N ASN A 258 13.04 -11.71 5.86
CA ASN A 258 12.54 -13.02 6.28
C ASN A 258 13.66 -14.08 6.46
N ILE A 259 14.73 -14.01 5.66
CA ILE A 259 15.86 -14.96 5.71
C ILE A 259 16.75 -14.69 6.94
N SER A 260 16.94 -13.41 7.29
CA SER A 260 17.75 -13.01 8.43
C SER A 260 17.16 -13.48 9.77
N THR A 261 15.82 -13.48 9.89
CA THR A 261 15.10 -14.01 11.05
C THR A 261 15.21 -15.52 11.18
N ASP A 262 15.12 -16.27 10.08
CA ASP A 262 15.23 -17.74 10.11
C ASP A 262 16.64 -18.22 10.43
N THR A 263 17.67 -17.59 9.85
CA THR A 263 19.08 -17.94 10.12
C THR A 263 19.50 -17.62 11.55
N ALA A 264 18.99 -16.53 12.15
CA ALA A 264 19.20 -16.22 13.56
C ALA A 264 18.48 -17.23 14.48
N PHE A 265 17.28 -17.69 14.12
CA PHE A 265 16.56 -18.74 14.85
C PHE A 265 17.29 -20.07 14.80
N ILE A 266 17.75 -20.51 13.63
CA ILE A 266 18.52 -21.75 13.46
C ILE A 266 19.84 -21.71 14.24
N SER A 267 20.51 -20.56 14.24
CA SER A 267 21.75 -20.38 14.99
C SER A 267 21.53 -20.45 16.51
N ALA A 268 20.42 -19.89 17.01
CA ALA A 268 20.07 -19.95 18.42
C ALA A 268 19.71 -21.37 18.88
N THR A 269 18.96 -22.13 18.09
CA THR A 269 18.67 -23.55 18.39
C THR A 269 19.92 -24.41 18.35
N ALA A 270 20.79 -24.23 17.36
CA ALA A 270 22.06 -24.95 17.28
C ALA A 270 22.99 -24.68 18.47
N VAL A 271 23.01 -23.43 18.98
CA VAL A 271 23.76 -23.08 20.19
C VAL A 271 23.15 -23.74 21.44
N THR A 272 21.83 -23.80 21.57
CA THR A 272 21.18 -24.47 22.70
C THR A 272 21.41 -25.98 22.74
N GLU A 273 21.45 -26.67 21.59
CA GLU A 273 21.81 -28.10 21.54
C GLU A 273 23.27 -28.34 21.93
N LYS A 274 24.19 -27.46 21.50
CA LYS A 274 25.62 -27.57 21.82
C LYS A 274 25.92 -27.37 23.31
N ILE A 275 25.12 -26.57 24.01
CA ILE A 275 25.19 -26.38 25.46
C ILE A 275 24.61 -27.61 26.18
N ARG A 276 23.52 -28.20 25.66
CA ARG A 276 22.87 -29.39 26.25
C ARG A 276 23.80 -30.61 26.33
N TRP A 277 24.67 -30.80 25.33
CA TRP A 277 25.68 -31.87 25.30
C TRP A 277 26.89 -31.64 26.22
N ARG A 278 27.12 -30.40 26.68
CA ARG A 278 28.27 -30.05 27.51
C ARG A 278 28.00 -30.15 29.02
N ILE A 279 26.74 -30.34 29.40
CA ILE A 279 26.30 -30.46 30.80
C ILE A 279 26.04 -31.94 31.17
N SER A 280 26.09 -32.85 30.20
CA SER A 280 25.87 -34.29 30.37
C SER A 280 27.17 -35.12 30.41
N THR A 281 28.33 -34.50 30.66
CA THR A 281 29.64 -35.15 30.85
C THR A 281 30.31 -34.56 32.07
#